data_AF-A0A1Z8KR66-F1
#
_entry.id   AF-A0A1Z8KR66-F1
#
_cell.length_a   1.000
_cell.length_b   1.000
_cell.length_c   1.000
_cell.angle_alpha   90.00
_cell.angle_beta   90.00
_cell.angle_gamma   90.00
#
_symmetry.space_group_name_H-M   'P 1'
#
loop_
_entity.id
_entity.type
_entity.pdbx_description
1 polymer ?
#
loop_
_entity_poly.entity_id
_entity_poly.type
_entity_poly.pdbx_seq_one_letter_code
_entity_poly.pdbx_strand_id
1 'polypeptide(L)'
;MTTGLSDRLVALQDEPKPGTAPTGTSGTVTPRDPRLDFFRGICMFIILLAHTPGNPWTLWIPARFGYSDATEIFVFCSGMASAIAFGRVFDRAGLWGGTLRVAQRVWQVYWAHIALFLVIAAMMVVFNGMELVEKDQIGRLNLYPFFEDPMTQLLGLLTLTYVPNYFDILPMYMVILAMLPVVMMISRLHVSLVLAFVAGIYGLAHFDILWLPAEPWSDREWFFNPFAWQLVFFTGFAFMRGWIPAPPIRLWLVIVAVAVILLSMPTAYFRLYQLEGFEFLREWRTMLRPVINKTDFGLFRYAHFLALAYLAYAAAGEGGHRLLGSGFKAGVIAVCRKVGQQSLAVFLVSMALARALGLIFDIVGVNYLTAPLVNCFGLAVVIATAYFVAWFKSQPWKVARATMPATIPVTHQTAAEPVTKPEPVVTEPRQQASFGPSPLGGAAPAS
;
A
#
# COMPACT_ATOMS: atom_id res chain seq x y z
N MET A 1 3.80 60.46 44.82
CA MET A 1 3.18 59.16 44.51
C MET A 1 3.75 58.67 43.19
N THR A 2 4.91 58.03 43.27
CA THR A 2 5.69 57.53 42.12
C THR A 2 6.44 56.30 42.62
N THR A 3 5.80 55.14 42.54
CA THR A 3 6.37 53.82 42.76
C THR A 3 5.71 52.89 41.76
N GLY A 4 6.50 52.19 40.94
CA GLY A 4 5.95 51.19 40.02
C GLY A 4 6.65 50.99 38.69
N LEU A 5 7.93 51.35 38.54
CA LEU A 5 8.70 51.07 37.32
C LEU A 5 10.11 50.50 37.56
N SER A 6 10.52 50.28 38.80
CA SER A 6 11.83 49.68 39.15
C SER A 6 11.80 48.16 39.38
N ASP A 7 10.63 47.56 39.61
CA ASP A 7 10.54 46.11 39.96
C ASP A 7 10.42 45.18 38.73
N ARG A 8 10.40 45.72 37.51
CA ARG A 8 10.29 44.94 36.27
C ARG A 8 11.59 44.79 35.47
N LEU A 9 12.72 45.27 35.98
CA LEU A 9 14.02 45.19 35.30
C LEU A 9 15.06 44.31 36.01
N VAL A 10 14.69 43.61 37.08
CA VAL A 10 15.60 42.68 37.81
C VAL A 10 15.26 41.20 37.54
N ALA A 11 14.21 40.89 36.77
CA ALA A 11 13.80 39.52 36.46
C ALA A 11 14.30 38.99 35.09
N LEU A 12 15.49 39.38 34.65
CA LEU A 12 16.10 38.96 33.37
C LEU A 12 17.52 38.38 33.51
N GLN A 13 17.88 37.83 34.68
CA GLN A 13 19.23 37.29 34.92
C GLN A 13 19.29 35.95 35.69
N ASP A 14 18.24 35.13 35.62
CA ASP A 14 18.33 33.73 36.05
C ASP A 14 18.34 32.79 34.82
N GLU A 15 19.55 32.48 34.37
CA GLU A 15 19.85 31.37 33.47
C GLU A 15 19.38 30.04 34.09
N PRO A 16 18.54 29.24 33.42
CA PRO A 16 18.24 27.91 33.90
C PRO A 16 19.48 27.02 33.73
N LYS A 17 19.98 26.49 34.85
CA LYS A 17 20.95 25.38 34.91
C LYS A 17 20.58 24.31 33.86
N PRO A 18 21.56 23.68 33.16
CA PRO A 18 21.27 22.67 32.16
C PRO A 18 20.57 21.47 32.83
N GLY A 19 19.25 21.48 32.76
CA GLY A 19 18.39 20.38 33.13
C GLY A 19 18.62 19.25 32.12
N THR A 20 18.88 18.08 32.67
CA THR A 20 18.98 16.79 31.99
C THR A 20 17.97 16.71 30.85
N ALA A 21 18.46 16.63 29.62
CA ALA A 21 17.63 16.41 28.45
C ALA A 21 16.73 15.19 28.72
N PRO A 22 15.42 15.27 28.46
CA PRO A 22 14.56 14.10 28.57
C PRO A 22 15.13 13.06 27.61
N THR A 23 15.62 11.96 28.18
CA THR A 23 16.03 10.76 27.50
C THR A 23 14.95 10.43 26.48
N GLY A 24 15.32 10.52 25.20
CA GLY A 24 14.42 10.25 24.10
C GLY A 24 13.75 8.90 24.35
N THR A 25 12.45 8.94 24.63
CA THR A 25 11.62 7.75 24.59
C THR A 25 11.82 7.20 23.19
N SER A 26 12.46 6.03 23.12
CA SER A 26 12.56 5.24 21.90
C SER A 26 11.14 5.06 21.39
N GLY A 27 10.77 5.89 20.42
CA GLY A 27 9.44 5.87 19.85
C GLY A 27 9.17 4.45 19.40
N THR A 28 8.21 3.79 20.04
CA THR A 28 7.77 2.46 19.64
C THR A 28 7.36 2.57 18.18
N VAL A 29 8.21 2.06 17.29
CA VAL A 29 7.94 2.05 15.86
C VAL A 29 6.69 1.23 15.70
N THR A 30 5.54 1.88 15.42
CA THR A 30 4.30 1.15 15.19
C THR A 30 4.56 0.14 14.07
N PRO A 31 4.42 -1.17 14.32
CA PRO A 31 4.74 -2.16 13.31
C PRO A 31 3.84 -1.95 12.10
N ARG A 32 4.45 -1.95 10.91
CA ARG A 32 3.77 -1.78 9.63
C ARG A 32 2.86 -2.99 9.37
N ASP A 33 1.61 -2.75 9.02
CA ASP A 33 0.65 -3.82 8.73
C ASP A 33 1.11 -4.66 7.51
N PRO A 34 1.44 -5.95 7.69
CA PRO A 34 1.97 -6.78 6.61
C PRO A 34 0.95 -7.04 5.50
N ARG A 35 -0.35 -6.98 5.81
CA ARG A 35 -1.44 -7.22 4.84
C ARG A 35 -1.42 -6.17 3.74
N LEU A 36 -1.24 -4.91 4.13
CA LEU A 36 -1.22 -3.79 3.20
C LEU A 36 -0.11 -3.94 2.16
N ASP A 37 1.10 -4.26 2.59
CA ASP A 37 2.23 -4.45 1.67
C ASP A 37 2.04 -5.70 0.80
N PHE A 38 1.53 -6.79 1.37
CA PHE A 38 1.33 -8.03 0.66
C PHE A 38 0.31 -7.90 -0.49
N PHE A 39 -0.89 -7.38 -0.20
CA PHE A 39 -1.94 -7.24 -1.21
C PHE A 39 -1.61 -6.16 -2.25
N ARG A 40 -0.92 -5.07 -1.85
CA ARG A 40 -0.35 -4.12 -2.82
C ARG A 40 0.67 -4.80 -3.73
N GLY A 41 1.48 -5.70 -3.20
CA GLY A 41 2.45 -6.48 -3.97
C GLY A 41 1.81 -7.37 -5.02
N ILE A 42 0.81 -8.18 -4.60
CA ILE A 42 0.02 -9.01 -5.51
C ILE A 42 -0.59 -8.16 -6.63
N CYS A 43 -1.17 -7.03 -6.27
CA CYS A 43 -1.76 -6.10 -7.22
C CYS A 43 -0.74 -5.62 -8.27
N MET A 44 0.51 -5.33 -7.90
CA MET A 44 1.53 -4.90 -8.87
C MET A 44 1.83 -5.98 -9.91
N PHE A 45 1.91 -7.24 -9.50
CA PHE A 45 2.11 -8.35 -10.43
C PHE A 45 0.91 -8.52 -11.36
N ILE A 46 -0.32 -8.47 -10.83
CA ILE A 46 -1.53 -8.57 -11.65
C ILE A 46 -1.61 -7.42 -12.65
N ILE A 47 -1.26 -6.19 -12.25
CA ILE A 47 -1.26 -5.02 -13.14
C ILE A 47 -0.32 -5.25 -14.33
N LEU A 48 0.91 -5.73 -14.11
CA LEU A 48 1.83 -6.04 -15.20
C LEU A 48 1.19 -7.03 -16.19
N LEU A 49 0.70 -8.16 -15.67
CA LEU A 49 0.07 -9.20 -16.51
C LEU A 49 -1.16 -8.66 -17.26
N ALA A 50 -1.97 -7.83 -16.60
CA ALA A 50 -3.20 -7.29 -17.17
C ALA A 50 -2.95 -6.26 -18.28
N HIS A 51 -1.83 -5.54 -18.21
CA HIS A 51 -1.52 -4.44 -19.14
C HIS A 51 -0.57 -4.85 -20.26
N THR A 52 0.03 -6.06 -20.23
CA THR A 52 0.84 -6.58 -21.34
C THR A 52 -0.07 -7.00 -22.51
N PRO A 53 -0.03 -6.32 -23.67
CA PRO A 53 -0.82 -6.68 -24.83
C PRO A 53 -0.50 -8.11 -25.32
N GLY A 54 -1.53 -8.84 -25.75
CA GLY A 54 -1.36 -10.19 -26.30
C GLY A 54 -1.01 -11.28 -25.27
N ASN A 55 -0.91 -10.95 -23.98
CA ASN A 55 -0.50 -11.90 -22.96
C ASN A 55 -1.62 -12.92 -22.64
N PRO A 56 -1.40 -14.23 -22.80
CA PRO A 56 -2.41 -15.24 -22.50
C PRO A 56 -2.70 -15.36 -20.99
N TRP A 57 -1.76 -14.98 -20.12
CA TRP A 57 -1.96 -15.05 -18.66
C TRP A 57 -2.97 -14.04 -18.15
N THR A 58 -3.24 -12.97 -18.92
CA THR A 58 -4.33 -12.01 -18.66
C THR A 58 -5.71 -12.67 -18.64
N LEU A 59 -5.87 -13.89 -19.17
CA LEU A 59 -7.12 -14.65 -19.11
C LEU A 59 -7.33 -15.39 -17.78
N TRP A 60 -6.31 -15.42 -16.93
CA TRP A 60 -6.27 -16.19 -15.68
C TRP A 60 -6.09 -15.31 -14.43
N ILE A 61 -6.17 -13.99 -14.58
CA ILE A 61 -6.17 -13.06 -13.46
C ILE A 61 -7.57 -12.97 -12.82
N PRO A 62 -7.69 -12.60 -11.54
CA PRO A 62 -8.99 -12.51 -10.84
C PRO A 62 -10.04 -11.66 -11.57
N ALA A 63 -9.63 -10.62 -12.29
CA ALA A 63 -10.48 -9.74 -13.10
C ALA A 63 -11.35 -10.44 -14.15
N ARG A 64 -11.01 -11.70 -14.51
CA ARG A 64 -11.75 -12.47 -15.51
C ARG A 64 -12.91 -13.26 -14.91
N PHE A 65 -12.93 -13.46 -13.61
CA PHE A 65 -13.87 -14.34 -12.92
C PHE A 65 -14.89 -13.59 -12.06
N GLY A 66 -14.88 -12.26 -12.09
CA GLY A 66 -15.76 -11.42 -11.28
C GLY A 66 -15.77 -9.99 -11.79
N TYR A 67 -16.53 -9.11 -11.11
CA TYR A 67 -16.65 -7.73 -11.56
C TYR A 67 -15.41 -6.90 -11.23
N SER A 68 -14.87 -7.01 -10.01
CA SER A 68 -13.71 -6.25 -9.56
C SER A 68 -12.38 -6.85 -10.03
N ASP A 69 -11.36 -6.02 -10.14
CA ASP A 69 -10.02 -6.40 -10.55
C ASP A 69 -8.93 -5.85 -9.60
N ALA A 70 -7.69 -5.81 -10.08
CA ALA A 70 -6.56 -5.32 -9.28
C ALA A 70 -6.69 -3.83 -8.95
N THR A 71 -7.42 -3.05 -9.74
CA THR A 71 -7.60 -1.62 -9.51
C THR A 71 -8.30 -1.36 -8.18
N GLU A 72 -9.38 -2.08 -7.84
CA GLU A 72 -10.06 -1.90 -6.55
C GLU A 72 -9.16 -2.24 -5.36
N ILE A 73 -8.37 -3.32 -5.48
CA ILE A 73 -7.36 -3.68 -4.47
C ILE A 73 -6.37 -2.52 -4.30
N PHE A 74 -5.85 -1.98 -5.42
CA PHE A 74 -4.90 -0.87 -5.40
C PHE A 74 -5.46 0.38 -4.73
N VAL A 75 -6.67 0.78 -5.10
CA VAL A 75 -7.31 2.01 -4.60
C VAL A 75 -7.70 1.86 -3.13
N PHE A 76 -8.29 0.74 -2.74
CA PHE A 76 -8.61 0.43 -1.34
C PHE A 76 -7.35 0.42 -0.46
N CYS A 77 -6.29 -0.28 -0.89
CA CYS A 77 -5.02 -0.28 -0.18
C CYS A 77 -4.34 1.09 -0.16
N SER A 78 -4.59 1.94 -1.15
CA SER A 78 -4.09 3.32 -1.16
C SER A 78 -4.86 4.21 -0.18
N GLY A 79 -6.16 3.96 0.01
CA GLY A 79 -6.95 4.54 1.09
C GLY A 79 -6.42 4.18 2.47
N MET A 80 -6.21 2.89 2.73
CA MET A 80 -5.60 2.42 3.98
C MET A 80 -4.21 3.04 4.21
N ALA A 81 -3.35 3.07 3.19
CA ALA A 81 -2.01 3.65 3.30
C ALA A 81 -2.07 5.16 3.59
N SER A 82 -3.04 5.86 2.99
CA SER A 82 -3.25 7.30 3.17
C SER A 82 -3.74 7.63 4.58
N ALA A 83 -4.59 6.80 5.18
CA ALA A 83 -4.97 6.95 6.58
C ALA A 83 -3.75 6.88 7.53
N ILE A 84 -2.83 5.94 7.28
CA ILE A 84 -1.60 5.80 8.07
C ILE A 84 -0.65 6.98 7.84
N ALA A 85 -0.46 7.37 6.57
CA ALA A 85 0.54 8.36 6.18
C ALA A 85 0.13 9.80 6.47
N PHE A 86 -1.14 10.15 6.23
CA PHE A 86 -1.64 11.52 6.37
C PHE A 86 -2.46 11.72 7.63
N GLY A 87 -3.22 10.70 8.09
CA GLY A 87 -4.09 10.83 9.26
C GLY A 87 -3.34 11.34 10.50
N ARG A 88 -2.18 10.74 10.81
CA ARG A 88 -1.31 11.19 11.91
C ARG A 88 -0.78 12.62 11.73
N VAL A 89 -0.59 13.08 10.50
CA VAL A 89 -0.13 14.45 10.21
C VAL A 89 -1.26 15.43 10.47
N PHE A 90 -2.49 15.11 10.06
CA PHE A 90 -3.67 15.92 10.40
C PHE A 90 -3.92 15.99 11.91
N ASP A 91 -3.66 14.90 12.64
CA ASP A 91 -3.80 14.84 14.09
C ASP A 91 -2.71 15.66 14.81
N ARG A 92 -1.46 15.62 14.35
CA ARG A 92 -0.31 16.27 15.03
C ARG A 92 0.01 17.69 14.57
N ALA A 93 -0.12 17.95 13.27
CA ALA A 93 0.27 19.21 12.62
C ALA A 93 -0.93 20.02 12.11
N GLY A 94 -2.15 19.59 12.46
CA GLY A 94 -3.39 20.27 12.10
C GLY A 94 -3.78 20.17 10.61
N LEU A 95 -4.86 20.86 10.25
CA LEU A 95 -5.39 20.85 8.87
C LEU A 95 -4.38 21.41 7.87
N TRP A 96 -3.69 22.49 8.22
CA TRP A 96 -2.72 23.13 7.33
C TRP A 96 -1.53 22.20 7.02
N GLY A 97 -0.88 21.66 8.06
CA GLY A 97 0.24 20.73 7.89
C GLY A 97 -0.14 19.46 7.12
N GLY A 98 -1.33 18.90 7.43
CA GLY A 98 -1.89 17.78 6.68
C GLY A 98 -2.15 18.12 5.20
N THR A 99 -2.74 19.28 4.93
CA THR A 99 -3.03 19.75 3.57
C THR A 99 -1.75 19.94 2.76
N LEU A 100 -0.73 20.60 3.32
CA LEU A 100 0.55 20.78 2.63
C LEU A 100 1.24 19.44 2.34
N ARG A 101 1.14 18.48 3.27
CA ARG A 101 1.69 17.14 3.07
C ARG A 101 0.96 16.36 1.97
N VAL A 102 -0.36 16.52 1.88
CA VAL A 102 -1.18 15.96 0.79
C VAL A 102 -0.82 16.64 -0.53
N ALA A 103 -0.73 17.97 -0.58
CA ALA A 103 -0.35 18.73 -1.77
C ALA A 103 1.03 18.31 -2.31
N GLN A 104 2.02 18.13 -1.42
CA GLN A 104 3.32 17.59 -1.78
C GLN A 104 3.21 16.18 -2.41
N ARG A 105 2.30 15.34 -1.90
CA ARG A 105 2.08 14.01 -2.49
C ARG A 105 1.43 14.10 -3.87
N VAL A 106 0.41 14.94 -4.02
CA VAL A 106 -0.24 15.19 -5.31
C VAL A 106 0.78 15.68 -6.33
N TRP A 107 1.63 16.64 -5.95
CA TRP A 107 2.73 17.13 -6.79
C TRP A 107 3.68 16.02 -7.29
N GLN A 108 4.07 15.10 -6.39
CA GLN A 108 4.91 13.96 -6.77
C GLN A 108 4.22 13.02 -7.77
N VAL A 109 2.93 12.76 -7.57
CA VAL A 109 2.16 11.87 -8.45
C VAL A 109 1.92 12.55 -9.80
N TYR A 110 1.66 13.85 -9.82
CA TYR A 110 1.50 14.64 -11.03
C TYR A 110 2.71 14.51 -11.94
N TRP A 111 3.91 14.82 -11.44
CA TRP A 111 5.12 14.69 -12.26
C TRP A 111 5.45 13.25 -12.64
N ALA A 112 5.12 12.28 -11.78
CA ALA A 112 5.25 10.88 -12.13
C ALA A 112 4.31 10.48 -13.29
N HIS A 113 3.08 11.00 -13.32
CA HIS A 113 2.11 10.79 -14.40
C HIS A 113 2.60 11.43 -15.71
N ILE A 114 3.03 12.70 -15.67
CA ILE A 114 3.55 13.40 -16.84
C ILE A 114 4.77 12.66 -17.41
N ALA A 115 5.75 12.31 -16.57
CA ALA A 115 6.93 11.57 -16.99
C ALA A 115 6.59 10.20 -17.58
N LEU A 116 5.65 9.47 -16.96
CA LEU A 116 5.20 8.17 -17.46
C LEU A 116 4.58 8.29 -18.86
N PHE A 117 3.69 9.28 -19.05
CA PHE A 117 3.08 9.54 -20.34
C PHE A 117 4.14 9.81 -21.41
N LEU A 118 5.05 10.74 -21.16
CA LEU A 118 6.09 11.12 -22.12
C LEU A 118 7.02 9.94 -22.47
N VAL A 119 7.42 9.14 -21.47
CA VAL A 119 8.26 7.95 -21.69
C VAL A 119 7.54 6.93 -22.57
N ILE A 120 6.27 6.63 -22.28
CA ILE A 120 5.52 5.65 -23.08
C ILE A 120 5.21 6.19 -24.47
N ALA A 121 4.84 7.47 -24.60
CA ALA A 121 4.60 8.10 -25.91
C ALA A 121 5.85 8.03 -26.79
N ALA A 122 7.02 8.42 -26.26
CA ALA A 122 8.30 8.29 -26.96
C ALA A 122 8.60 6.83 -27.32
N MET A 123 8.34 5.90 -26.41
CA MET A 123 8.55 4.48 -26.66
C MET A 123 7.64 3.95 -27.77
N MET A 124 6.38 4.40 -27.88
CA MET A 124 5.48 3.99 -28.97
C MET A 124 5.97 4.51 -30.33
N VAL A 125 6.52 5.73 -30.38
CA VAL A 125 7.15 6.26 -31.60
C VAL A 125 8.35 5.38 -32.01
N VAL A 126 9.23 5.06 -31.06
CA VAL A 126 10.37 4.16 -31.32
C VAL A 126 9.88 2.79 -31.80
N PHE A 127 8.86 2.22 -31.15
CA PHE A 127 8.35 0.89 -31.50
C PHE A 127 7.75 0.84 -32.91
N ASN A 128 7.01 1.87 -33.32
CA ASN A 128 6.54 1.98 -34.70
C ASN A 128 7.70 2.13 -35.70
N GLY A 129 8.68 2.98 -35.38
CA GLY A 129 9.82 3.24 -36.28
C GLY A 129 10.81 2.09 -36.43
N MET A 130 10.77 1.07 -35.56
CA MET A 130 11.60 -0.12 -35.71
C MET A 130 11.11 -1.05 -36.83
N GLU A 131 9.86 -0.91 -37.30
CA GLU A 131 9.26 -1.74 -38.36
C GLU A 131 9.37 -3.26 -38.11
N LEU A 132 9.56 -3.68 -36.85
CA LEU A 132 9.71 -5.09 -36.48
C LEU A 132 8.40 -5.87 -36.57
N VAL A 133 7.27 -5.15 -36.53
CA VAL A 133 5.92 -5.69 -36.52
C VAL A 133 4.99 -4.75 -37.29
N GLU A 134 4.04 -5.29 -38.07
CA GLU A 134 3.06 -4.49 -38.83
C GLU A 134 2.01 -3.78 -37.94
N LYS A 135 2.02 -4.06 -36.64
CA LYS A 135 1.04 -3.55 -35.67
C LYS A 135 1.38 -2.14 -35.23
N ASP A 136 0.45 -1.22 -35.47
CA ASP A 136 0.54 0.16 -34.99
C ASP A 136 0.45 0.27 -33.46
N GLN A 137 1.56 0.68 -32.84
CA GLN A 137 1.72 0.85 -31.40
C GLN A 137 1.18 2.19 -30.90
N ILE A 138 1.16 3.23 -31.74
CA ILE A 138 0.65 4.55 -31.38
C ILE A 138 -0.89 4.50 -31.27
N GLY A 139 -1.57 3.97 -32.28
CA GLY A 139 -3.03 3.83 -32.27
C GLY A 139 -3.55 2.82 -31.24
N ARG A 140 -2.76 1.80 -30.87
CA ARG A 140 -3.09 0.88 -29.76
C ARG A 140 -3.30 1.57 -28.41
N LEU A 141 -2.71 2.74 -28.21
CA LEU A 141 -2.91 3.57 -27.02
C LEU A 141 -3.75 4.82 -27.30
N ASN A 142 -4.34 4.92 -28.50
CA ASN A 142 -5.08 6.07 -29.00
C ASN A 142 -4.27 7.38 -28.87
N LEU A 143 -2.99 7.35 -29.24
CA LEU A 143 -2.09 8.50 -29.09
C LEU A 143 -2.00 9.39 -30.33
N TYR A 144 -2.65 9.04 -31.45
CA TYR A 144 -2.68 9.88 -32.65
C TYR A 144 -3.14 11.31 -32.38
N PRO A 145 -4.23 11.57 -31.63
CA PRO A 145 -4.64 12.94 -31.33
C PRO A 145 -3.54 13.78 -30.66
N PHE A 146 -2.69 13.15 -29.84
CA PHE A 146 -1.55 13.81 -29.21
C PHE A 146 -0.45 14.19 -30.20
N PHE A 147 -0.15 13.33 -31.17
CA PHE A 147 0.92 13.61 -32.14
C PHE A 147 0.46 14.48 -33.31
N GLU A 148 -0.84 14.49 -33.62
CA GLU A 148 -1.44 15.32 -34.68
C GLU A 148 -1.64 16.78 -34.22
N ASP A 149 -2.02 17.01 -32.95
CA ASP A 149 -2.14 18.35 -32.36
C ASP A 149 -1.39 18.47 -31.02
N PRO A 150 -0.05 18.38 -31.03
CA PRO A 150 0.76 18.33 -29.81
C PRO A 150 0.68 19.62 -29.00
N MET A 151 0.41 20.78 -29.60
CA MET A 151 0.30 22.04 -28.86
C MET A 151 -0.91 22.02 -27.93
N THR A 152 -2.08 21.68 -28.46
CA THR A 152 -3.31 21.58 -27.65
C THR A 152 -3.21 20.42 -26.67
N GLN A 153 -2.74 19.26 -27.10
CA GLN A 153 -2.73 18.08 -26.23
C GLN A 153 -1.64 18.13 -25.15
N LEU A 154 -0.54 18.85 -25.35
CA LEU A 154 0.43 19.09 -24.28
C LEU A 154 -0.16 19.96 -23.17
N LEU A 155 -0.90 21.02 -23.53
CA LEU A 155 -1.65 21.81 -22.54
C LEU A 155 -2.74 20.97 -21.88
N GLY A 156 -3.45 20.14 -22.66
CA GLY A 156 -4.44 19.21 -22.16
C GLY A 156 -3.85 18.25 -21.13
N LEU A 157 -2.68 17.68 -21.41
CA LEU A 157 -1.97 16.78 -20.52
C LEU A 157 -1.53 17.47 -19.22
N LEU A 158 -0.94 18.67 -19.31
CA LEU A 158 -0.46 19.42 -18.14
C LEU A 158 -1.62 19.92 -17.26
N THR A 159 -2.78 20.19 -17.86
CA THR A 159 -4.00 20.60 -17.13
C THR A 159 -4.88 19.42 -16.72
N LEU A 160 -4.51 18.19 -17.10
CA LEU A 160 -5.30 16.97 -16.94
C LEU A 160 -6.68 17.02 -17.63
N THR A 161 -6.85 17.85 -18.66
CA THR A 161 -8.04 17.86 -19.52
C THR A 161 -7.90 16.92 -20.73
N TYR A 162 -6.69 16.37 -20.94
CA TYR A 162 -6.43 15.24 -21.82
C TYR A 162 -5.81 14.09 -21.01
N VAL A 163 -6.56 13.00 -20.83
CA VAL A 163 -6.16 11.82 -20.06
C VAL A 163 -6.56 10.54 -20.82
N PRO A 164 -5.62 9.88 -21.52
CA PRO A 164 -5.92 8.61 -22.15
C PRO A 164 -6.13 7.49 -21.14
N ASN A 165 -7.02 6.56 -21.46
CA ASN A 165 -7.46 5.48 -20.56
C ASN A 165 -6.31 4.69 -19.92
N TYR A 166 -5.20 4.48 -20.65
CA TYR A 166 -4.04 3.74 -20.15
C TYR A 166 -3.35 4.41 -18.95
N PHE A 167 -3.49 5.74 -18.79
CA PHE A 167 -2.76 6.53 -17.79
C PHE A 167 -3.65 7.05 -16.65
N ASP A 168 -4.96 6.82 -16.73
CA ASP A 168 -6.00 7.53 -15.99
C ASP A 168 -6.06 7.22 -14.47
N ILE A 169 -5.46 6.10 -14.04
CA ILE A 169 -5.49 5.72 -12.62
C ILE A 169 -4.71 6.70 -11.71
N LEU A 170 -3.64 7.33 -12.21
CA LEU A 170 -2.86 8.29 -11.42
C LEU A 170 -3.58 9.64 -11.29
N PRO A 171 -4.13 10.24 -12.36
CA PRO A 171 -5.03 11.39 -12.26
C PRO A 171 -6.17 11.19 -11.29
N MET A 172 -6.91 10.08 -11.39
CA MET A 172 -7.97 9.75 -10.44
C MET A 172 -7.46 9.79 -8.99
N TYR A 173 -6.32 9.15 -8.71
CA TYR A 173 -5.72 9.15 -7.37
C TYR A 173 -5.36 10.56 -6.88
N MET A 174 -4.89 11.46 -7.75
CA MET A 174 -4.58 12.85 -7.37
C MET A 174 -5.82 13.60 -6.89
N VAL A 175 -6.94 13.47 -7.61
CA VAL A 175 -8.21 14.13 -7.25
C VAL A 175 -8.74 13.57 -5.93
N ILE A 176 -8.72 12.26 -5.74
CA ILE A 176 -9.13 11.63 -4.47
C ILE A 176 -8.25 12.07 -3.31
N LEU A 177 -6.93 12.19 -3.50
CA LEU A 177 -6.03 12.75 -2.49
C LEU A 177 -6.38 14.21 -2.18
N ALA A 178 -6.71 15.01 -3.18
CA ALA A 178 -7.11 16.40 -2.98
C ALA A 178 -8.42 16.55 -2.18
N MET A 179 -9.27 15.51 -2.13
CA MET A 179 -10.45 15.47 -1.25
C MET A 179 -10.10 15.19 0.22
N LEU A 180 -8.91 14.65 0.53
CA LEU A 180 -8.52 14.28 1.90
C LEU A 180 -8.62 15.44 2.91
N PRO A 181 -8.13 16.67 2.64
CA PRO A 181 -8.25 17.77 3.58
C PRO A 181 -9.70 18.09 3.94
N VAL A 182 -10.61 18.04 2.96
CA VAL A 182 -12.05 18.27 3.14
C VAL A 182 -12.64 17.16 4.02
N VAL A 183 -12.36 15.90 3.70
CA VAL A 183 -12.83 14.75 4.51
C VAL A 183 -12.30 14.82 5.94
N MET A 184 -11.04 15.18 6.12
CA MET A 184 -10.44 15.32 7.45
C MET A 184 -11.03 16.51 8.22
N MET A 185 -11.37 17.60 7.54
CA MET A 185 -12.07 18.74 8.14
C MET A 185 -13.48 18.34 8.61
N ILE A 186 -14.26 17.66 7.77
CA ILE A 186 -15.60 17.16 8.12
C ILE A 186 -15.54 16.16 9.29
N SER A 187 -14.50 15.30 9.31
CA SER A 187 -14.32 14.30 10.38
C SER A 187 -14.15 14.90 11.78
N ARG A 188 -13.76 16.18 11.88
CA ARG A 188 -13.66 16.90 13.17
C ARG A 188 -15.02 17.25 13.76
N LEU A 189 -16.06 17.32 12.93
CA LEU A 189 -17.43 17.57 13.35
C LEU A 189 -18.07 16.25 13.78
N HIS A 190 -18.18 15.30 12.85
CA HIS A 190 -18.73 13.98 13.13
C HIS A 190 -18.40 12.98 12.00
N VAL A 191 -18.11 11.73 12.35
CA VAL A 191 -17.76 10.68 11.36
C VAL A 191 -18.94 10.36 10.44
N SER A 192 -20.19 10.44 10.90
CA SER A 192 -21.36 10.20 10.02
C SER A 192 -21.48 11.24 8.90
N LEU A 193 -21.01 12.48 9.12
CA LEU A 193 -20.98 13.50 8.07
C LEU A 193 -19.97 13.17 6.99
N VAL A 194 -18.87 12.49 7.34
CA VAL A 194 -17.93 11.96 6.34
C VAL A 194 -18.60 10.89 5.50
N LEU A 195 -19.34 9.96 6.13
CA LEU A 195 -20.08 8.94 5.40
C LEU A 195 -21.12 9.56 4.46
N ALA A 196 -21.88 10.55 4.94
CA ALA A 196 -22.86 11.28 4.13
C ALA A 196 -22.19 12.02 2.96
N PHE A 197 -21.03 12.66 3.19
CA PHE A 197 -20.26 13.32 2.14
C PHE A 197 -19.76 12.33 1.07
N VAL A 198 -19.11 11.23 1.49
CA VAL A 198 -18.60 10.19 0.59
C VAL A 198 -19.74 9.55 -0.20
N ALA A 199 -20.86 9.21 0.45
CA ALA A 199 -22.02 8.64 -0.22
C ALA A 199 -22.71 9.64 -1.17
N GLY A 200 -22.78 10.92 -0.78
CA GLY A 200 -23.35 11.99 -1.60
C GLY A 200 -22.54 12.23 -2.88
N ILE A 201 -21.21 12.37 -2.77
CA ILE A 201 -20.33 12.54 -3.93
C ILE A 201 -20.40 11.31 -4.85
N TYR A 202 -20.42 10.10 -4.29
CA TYR A 202 -20.64 8.89 -5.07
C TYR A 202 -21.98 8.89 -5.80
N GLY A 203 -23.07 9.26 -5.11
CA GLY A 203 -24.40 9.30 -5.71
C GLY A 203 -24.47 10.29 -6.88
N LEU A 204 -23.89 11.48 -6.74
CA LEU A 204 -23.80 12.45 -7.82
C LEU A 204 -23.01 11.93 -9.02
N ALA A 205 -21.92 11.20 -8.79
CA ALA A 205 -21.17 10.55 -9.87
C ALA A 205 -21.98 9.42 -10.54
N HIS A 206 -22.66 8.59 -9.75
CA HIS A 206 -23.45 7.45 -10.24
C HIS A 206 -24.66 7.86 -11.10
N PHE A 207 -25.18 9.07 -10.91
CA PHE A 207 -26.27 9.64 -11.72
C PHE A 207 -25.76 10.58 -12.81
N ASP A 208 -24.48 10.46 -13.21
CA ASP A 208 -23.83 11.24 -14.28
C ASP A 208 -23.84 12.78 -14.06
N ILE A 209 -23.96 13.22 -12.80
CA ILE A 209 -23.98 14.66 -12.43
C ILE A 209 -22.55 15.20 -12.23
N LEU A 210 -21.64 14.37 -11.72
CA LEU A 210 -20.24 14.74 -11.47
C LEU A 210 -19.28 13.82 -12.23
N TRP A 211 -18.59 14.39 -13.20
CA TRP A 211 -17.53 13.75 -14.00
C TRP A 211 -16.51 14.80 -14.46
N LEU A 212 -15.38 14.36 -15.00
CA LEU A 212 -14.33 15.23 -15.55
C LEU A 212 -14.09 14.91 -17.03
N PRO A 213 -13.91 15.90 -17.92
CA PRO A 213 -13.63 15.67 -19.33
C PRO A 213 -12.23 15.09 -19.51
N ALA A 214 -12.11 14.06 -20.35
CA ALA A 214 -10.85 13.35 -20.60
C ALA A 214 -10.18 13.72 -21.92
N GLU A 215 -10.86 14.45 -22.80
CA GLU A 215 -10.29 14.97 -24.04
C GLU A 215 -11.10 16.17 -24.58
N PRO A 216 -10.47 17.10 -25.32
CA PRO A 216 -11.13 18.31 -25.80
C PRO A 216 -12.02 18.15 -27.04
N TRP A 217 -12.00 16.99 -27.71
CA TRP A 217 -12.72 16.77 -28.98
C TRP A 217 -13.97 15.90 -28.84
N SER A 218 -14.28 15.38 -27.65
CA SER A 218 -15.48 14.57 -27.41
C SER A 218 -16.00 14.76 -25.99
N ASP A 219 -17.23 14.28 -25.73
CA ASP A 219 -17.83 14.27 -24.38
C ASP A 219 -17.34 13.08 -23.54
N ARG A 220 -16.16 12.52 -23.84
CA ARG A 220 -15.62 11.41 -23.08
C ARG A 220 -15.19 11.89 -21.69
N GLU A 221 -15.74 11.23 -20.68
CA GLU A 221 -15.30 11.40 -19.29
C GLU A 221 -14.00 10.64 -18.97
N TRP A 222 -13.38 10.95 -17.84
CA TRP A 222 -12.31 10.15 -17.27
C TRP A 222 -12.82 8.72 -17.04
N PHE A 223 -12.10 7.74 -17.57
CA PHE A 223 -12.43 6.32 -17.42
C PHE A 223 -12.45 5.86 -15.97
N PHE A 224 -11.70 6.52 -15.09
CA PHE A 224 -11.81 6.37 -13.64
C PHE A 224 -12.37 7.66 -13.04
N ASN A 225 -13.69 7.78 -13.01
CA ASN A 225 -14.35 8.93 -12.42
C ASN A 225 -13.97 9.07 -10.92
N PRO A 226 -13.18 10.09 -10.52
CA PRO A 226 -12.66 10.19 -9.16
C PRO A 226 -13.77 10.39 -8.12
N PHE A 227 -14.91 10.96 -8.51
CA PHE A 227 -16.07 11.18 -7.64
C PHE A 227 -16.79 9.86 -7.30
N ALA A 228 -16.71 8.86 -8.18
CA ALA A 228 -17.21 7.52 -7.90
C ALA A 228 -16.17 6.68 -7.14
N TRP A 229 -14.93 6.64 -7.65
CA TRP A 229 -13.85 5.79 -7.10
C TRP A 229 -13.34 6.21 -5.73
N GLN A 230 -13.61 7.45 -5.29
CA GLN A 230 -13.36 7.87 -3.92
C GLN A 230 -14.10 6.98 -2.89
N LEU A 231 -15.23 6.35 -3.25
CA LEU A 231 -15.96 5.45 -2.37
C LEU A 231 -15.07 4.32 -1.84
N VAL A 232 -14.44 3.55 -2.73
CA VAL A 232 -13.57 2.42 -2.34
C VAL A 232 -12.30 2.90 -1.63
N PHE A 233 -11.76 4.05 -2.05
CA PHE A 233 -10.61 4.66 -1.37
C PHE A 233 -10.95 5.02 0.08
N PHE A 234 -12.03 5.77 0.30
CA PHE A 234 -12.43 6.20 1.64
C PHE A 234 -12.97 5.07 2.50
N THR A 235 -13.47 3.98 1.89
CA THR A 235 -13.76 2.74 2.62
C THR A 235 -12.48 2.18 3.27
N GLY A 236 -11.40 2.03 2.50
CA GLY A 236 -10.12 1.58 3.03
C GLY A 236 -9.53 2.57 4.04
N PHE A 237 -9.66 3.87 3.77
CA PHE A 237 -9.25 4.92 4.70
C PHE A 237 -9.98 4.83 6.04
N ALA A 238 -11.30 4.64 6.02
CA ALA A 238 -12.15 4.59 7.21
C ALA A 238 -11.83 3.38 8.10
N PHE A 239 -11.59 2.19 7.51
CA PHE A 239 -11.14 1.02 8.28
C PHE A 239 -9.82 1.29 8.99
N MET A 240 -8.85 1.89 8.30
CA MET A 240 -7.51 2.11 8.86
C MET A 240 -7.46 3.32 9.81
N ARG A 241 -8.38 4.28 9.70
CA ARG A 241 -8.58 5.33 10.71
C ARG A 241 -9.28 4.83 11.97
N GLY A 242 -9.96 3.68 11.92
CA GLY A 242 -10.80 3.18 13.00
C GLY A 242 -12.19 3.82 13.05
N TRP A 243 -12.64 4.46 11.96
CA TRP A 243 -13.99 5.01 11.85
C TRP A 243 -15.04 3.93 11.62
N ILE A 244 -14.64 2.84 10.96
CA ILE A 244 -15.44 1.63 10.79
C ILE A 244 -14.72 0.49 11.52
N PRO A 245 -15.40 -0.25 12.41
CA PRO A 245 -14.79 -1.37 13.10
C PRO A 245 -14.42 -2.49 12.12
N ALA A 246 -13.37 -3.25 12.43
CA ALA A 246 -13.02 -4.43 11.65
C ALA A 246 -14.19 -5.44 11.65
N PRO A 247 -14.57 -6.00 10.49
CA PRO A 247 -15.68 -6.94 10.42
C PRO A 247 -15.30 -8.25 11.14
N PRO A 248 -16.20 -8.87 11.91
CA PRO A 248 -15.90 -10.13 12.58
C PRO A 248 -15.70 -11.26 11.57
N ILE A 249 -14.81 -12.20 11.85
CA ILE A 249 -14.60 -13.39 11.02
C ILE A 249 -15.63 -14.45 11.43
N ARG A 250 -16.78 -14.51 10.74
CA ARG A 250 -17.85 -15.47 11.01
C ARG A 250 -18.10 -16.33 9.78
N LEU A 251 -18.39 -17.62 9.98
CA LEU A 251 -18.59 -18.57 8.88
C LEU A 251 -19.69 -18.11 7.91
N TRP A 252 -20.81 -17.58 8.40
CA TRP A 252 -21.89 -17.10 7.53
C TRP A 252 -21.48 -15.91 6.64
N LEU A 253 -20.63 -15.00 7.14
CA LEU A 253 -20.09 -13.90 6.32
C LEU A 253 -19.13 -14.42 5.25
N VAL A 254 -18.34 -15.46 5.57
CA VAL A 254 -17.49 -16.15 4.58
C VAL A 254 -18.37 -16.80 3.50
N ILE A 255 -19.45 -17.48 3.89
CA ILE A 255 -20.40 -18.10 2.95
C ILE A 255 -21.04 -17.03 2.06
N VAL A 256 -21.52 -15.92 2.63
CA VAL A 256 -22.10 -14.81 1.86
C VAL A 256 -21.08 -14.24 0.88
N ALA A 257 -19.84 -14.00 1.32
CA ALA A 257 -18.81 -13.46 0.44
C ALA A 257 -18.45 -14.42 -0.70
N VAL A 258 -18.35 -15.73 -0.41
CA VAL A 258 -18.17 -16.77 -1.44
C VAL A 258 -19.35 -16.80 -2.40
N ALA A 259 -20.58 -16.73 -1.89
CA ALA A 259 -21.79 -16.71 -2.71
C ALA A 259 -21.81 -15.49 -3.65
N VAL A 260 -21.49 -14.30 -3.16
CA VAL A 260 -21.40 -13.08 -4.00
C VAL A 260 -20.42 -13.27 -5.16
N ILE A 261 -19.25 -13.85 -4.91
CA ILE A 261 -18.25 -14.10 -5.96
C ILE A 261 -18.77 -15.14 -6.95
N LEU A 262 -19.25 -16.29 -6.46
CA LEU A 262 -19.72 -17.38 -7.33
C LEU A 262 -20.94 -16.99 -8.15
N LEU A 263 -21.89 -16.23 -7.59
CA LEU A 263 -23.08 -15.75 -8.29
C LEU A 263 -22.76 -14.65 -9.31
N SER A 264 -21.68 -13.89 -9.12
CA SER A 264 -21.24 -12.89 -10.10
C SER A 264 -20.51 -13.50 -11.30
N MET A 265 -19.92 -14.68 -11.14
CA MET A 265 -19.04 -15.30 -12.13
C MET A 265 -19.74 -15.54 -13.48
N PRO A 266 -21.00 -16.06 -13.54
CA PRO A 266 -21.64 -16.35 -14.81
C PRO A 266 -21.82 -15.14 -15.73
N THR A 267 -22.13 -13.98 -15.15
CA THR A 267 -22.35 -12.70 -15.85
C THR A 267 -21.09 -11.83 -15.94
N ALA A 268 -19.98 -12.25 -15.30
CA ALA A 268 -18.68 -11.59 -15.39
C ALA A 268 -17.73 -12.29 -16.37
N TYR A 269 -17.76 -13.62 -16.43
CA TYR A 269 -16.83 -14.40 -17.24
C TYR A 269 -17.24 -14.41 -18.72
N PHE A 270 -16.45 -13.71 -19.54
CA PHE A 270 -16.75 -13.51 -20.96
C PHE A 270 -16.87 -14.80 -21.76
N ARG A 271 -16.10 -15.85 -21.42
CA ARG A 271 -16.23 -17.13 -22.10
C ARG A 271 -17.46 -17.92 -21.68
N LEU A 272 -18.24 -17.50 -20.68
CA LEU A 272 -19.50 -18.15 -20.36
C LEU A 272 -20.66 -17.40 -21.01
N TYR A 273 -20.81 -16.09 -20.76
CA TYR A 273 -21.94 -15.34 -21.28
C TYR A 273 -21.89 -15.09 -22.81
N GLN A 274 -20.78 -15.41 -23.47
CA GLN A 274 -20.67 -15.37 -24.94
C GLN A 274 -20.82 -16.75 -25.59
N LEU A 275 -21.02 -17.83 -24.83
CA LEU A 275 -21.28 -19.15 -25.39
C LEU A 275 -22.68 -19.21 -25.99
N GLU A 276 -22.80 -19.92 -27.11
CA GLU A 276 -24.08 -20.28 -27.70
C GLU A 276 -24.93 -21.05 -26.68
N GLY A 277 -26.20 -20.68 -26.54
CA GLY A 277 -27.13 -21.25 -25.56
C GLY A 277 -27.13 -20.57 -24.19
N PHE A 278 -26.26 -19.56 -23.97
CA PHE A 278 -26.20 -18.77 -22.72
C PHE A 278 -26.58 -17.29 -22.95
N GLU A 279 -27.38 -16.99 -23.97
CA GLU A 279 -27.77 -15.62 -24.33
C GLU A 279 -28.48 -14.89 -23.18
N PHE A 280 -29.23 -15.62 -22.34
CA PHE A 280 -29.87 -15.07 -21.15
C PHE A 280 -28.85 -14.44 -20.16
N LEU A 281 -27.63 -14.99 -20.05
CA LEU A 281 -26.57 -14.40 -19.21
C LEU A 281 -26.06 -13.09 -19.80
N ARG A 282 -26.00 -12.97 -21.13
CA ARG A 282 -25.62 -11.74 -21.83
C ARG A 282 -26.68 -10.66 -21.64
N GLU A 283 -27.96 -11.03 -21.70
CA GLU A 283 -29.07 -10.11 -21.43
C GLU A 283 -29.06 -9.63 -19.98
N TRP A 284 -28.95 -10.55 -19.01
CA TRP A 284 -28.81 -10.22 -17.60
C TRP A 284 -27.62 -9.30 -17.35
N ARG A 285 -26.46 -9.61 -17.94
CA ARG A 285 -25.28 -8.75 -17.87
C ARG A 285 -25.56 -7.34 -18.40
N THR A 286 -26.28 -7.23 -19.51
CA THR A 286 -26.64 -5.94 -20.11
C THR A 286 -27.54 -5.14 -19.17
N MET A 287 -28.53 -5.78 -18.55
CA MET A 287 -29.40 -5.14 -17.54
C MET A 287 -28.61 -4.69 -16.30
N LEU A 288 -27.61 -5.47 -15.89
CA LEU A 288 -26.74 -5.14 -14.76
C LEU A 288 -25.71 -4.05 -15.07
N ARG A 289 -25.55 -3.62 -16.33
CA ARG A 289 -24.51 -2.67 -16.76
C ARG A 289 -24.40 -1.41 -15.88
N PRO A 290 -25.50 -0.72 -15.48
CA PRO A 290 -25.41 0.46 -14.63
C PRO A 290 -24.79 0.18 -13.26
N VAL A 291 -25.06 -1.01 -12.69
CA VAL A 291 -24.60 -1.37 -11.34
C VAL A 291 -23.28 -2.14 -11.32
N ILE A 292 -22.73 -2.53 -12.48
CA ILE A 292 -21.41 -3.20 -12.62
C ILE A 292 -20.37 -2.34 -13.37
N ASN A 293 -20.77 -1.15 -13.83
CA ASN A 293 -19.92 -0.23 -14.59
C ASN A 293 -18.60 0.02 -13.85
N LYS A 294 -17.51 0.12 -14.60
CA LYS A 294 -16.18 0.42 -14.07
C LYS A 294 -15.92 1.92 -13.92
N THR A 295 -16.41 2.73 -14.86
CA THR A 295 -16.18 4.19 -14.87
C THR A 295 -16.74 4.85 -13.62
N ASP A 296 -18.04 4.71 -13.39
CA ASP A 296 -18.74 5.30 -12.23
C ASP A 296 -18.90 4.32 -11.07
N PHE A 297 -18.02 3.32 -11.03
CA PHE A 297 -17.85 2.42 -9.89
C PHE A 297 -19.16 1.80 -9.39
N GLY A 298 -19.78 0.97 -10.22
CA GLY A 298 -21.10 0.39 -9.95
C GLY A 298 -21.21 -0.35 -8.62
N LEU A 299 -22.36 -0.27 -7.97
CA LEU A 299 -22.56 -0.77 -6.61
C LEU A 299 -22.35 -2.29 -6.47
N PHE A 300 -22.71 -3.09 -7.49
CA PHE A 300 -22.47 -4.54 -7.48
C PHE A 300 -20.99 -4.87 -7.66
N ARG A 301 -20.25 -4.04 -8.42
CA ARG A 301 -18.78 -4.12 -8.48
C ARG A 301 -18.17 -3.82 -7.12
N TYR A 302 -18.65 -2.79 -6.42
CA TYR A 302 -18.21 -2.48 -5.06
C TYR A 302 -18.51 -3.62 -4.07
N ALA A 303 -19.73 -4.16 -4.08
CA ALA A 303 -20.10 -5.31 -3.23
C ALA A 303 -19.25 -6.55 -3.52
N HIS A 304 -19.01 -6.85 -4.80
CA HIS A 304 -18.11 -7.93 -5.22
C HIS A 304 -16.69 -7.72 -4.70
N PHE A 305 -16.15 -6.49 -4.81
CA PHE A 305 -14.84 -6.17 -4.26
C PHE A 305 -14.80 -6.35 -2.73
N LEU A 306 -15.81 -5.86 -1.99
CA LEU A 306 -15.87 -6.02 -0.54
C LEU A 306 -15.91 -7.49 -0.11
N ALA A 307 -16.65 -8.33 -0.84
CA ALA A 307 -16.65 -9.78 -0.61
C ALA A 307 -15.24 -10.38 -0.78
N LEU A 308 -14.55 -10.02 -1.86
CA LEU A 308 -13.17 -10.46 -2.11
C LEU A 308 -12.20 -9.95 -1.02
N ALA A 309 -12.33 -8.68 -0.64
CA ALA A 309 -11.52 -8.06 0.41
C ALA A 309 -11.76 -8.72 1.79
N TYR A 310 -13.01 -9.07 2.10
CA TYR A 310 -13.36 -9.79 3.33
C TYR A 310 -12.74 -11.19 3.37
N LEU A 311 -12.84 -11.96 2.27
CA LEU A 311 -12.19 -13.28 2.19
C LEU A 311 -10.67 -13.17 2.30
N ALA A 312 -10.07 -12.18 1.65
CA ALA A 312 -8.64 -11.91 1.74
C ALA A 312 -8.21 -11.52 3.16
N TYR A 313 -9.00 -10.69 3.85
CA TYR A 313 -8.81 -10.33 5.26
C TYR A 313 -8.91 -11.56 6.18
N ALA A 314 -9.94 -12.38 6.01
CA ALA A 314 -10.12 -13.61 6.80
C ALA A 314 -8.99 -14.62 6.54
N ALA A 315 -8.53 -14.74 5.30
CA ALA A 315 -7.43 -15.62 4.90
C ALA A 315 -6.07 -15.15 5.46
N ALA A 316 -5.81 -13.84 5.47
CA ALA A 316 -4.60 -13.27 6.07
C ALA A 316 -4.57 -13.38 7.61
N GLY A 317 -5.76 -13.52 8.22
CA GLY A 317 -5.93 -13.60 9.66
C GLY A 317 -5.83 -12.23 10.35
N GLU A 318 -6.28 -12.17 11.60
CA GLU A 318 -6.19 -10.96 12.42
C GLU A 318 -4.73 -10.48 12.54
N GLY A 319 -4.50 -9.18 12.34
CA GLY A 319 -3.16 -8.60 12.29
C GLY A 319 -2.25 -9.11 11.16
N GLY A 320 -2.74 -9.97 10.26
CA GLY A 320 -1.94 -10.59 9.20
C GLY A 320 -0.99 -11.69 9.69
N HIS A 321 -1.24 -12.30 10.85
CA HIS A 321 -0.36 -13.32 11.42
C HIS A 321 -0.09 -14.51 10.48
N ARG A 322 -1.04 -14.86 9.60
CA ARG A 322 -0.85 -15.95 8.61
C ARG A 322 0.02 -15.57 7.42
N LEU A 323 0.39 -14.29 7.33
CA LEU A 323 1.38 -13.76 6.38
C LEU A 323 2.78 -13.68 7.00
N LEU A 324 2.94 -14.13 8.24
CA LEU A 324 4.20 -14.20 8.97
C LEU A 324 4.57 -15.68 9.18
N GLY A 325 5.85 -16.03 9.06
CA GLY A 325 6.31 -17.41 9.20
C GLY A 325 7.72 -17.62 8.65
N SER A 326 8.15 -18.88 8.58
CA SER A 326 9.44 -19.31 8.05
C SER A 326 9.28 -20.22 6.83
N GLY A 327 10.38 -20.46 6.10
CA GLY A 327 10.42 -21.34 4.92
C GLY A 327 10.10 -20.66 3.59
N PHE A 328 9.92 -21.47 2.53
CA PHE A 328 9.73 -20.99 1.15
C PHE A 328 8.53 -20.04 1.01
N LYS A 329 7.39 -20.38 1.62
CA LYS A 329 6.18 -19.54 1.63
C LYS A 329 6.46 -18.14 2.19
N ALA A 330 7.26 -18.06 3.25
CA ALA A 330 7.65 -16.78 3.85
C ALA A 330 8.54 -15.95 2.91
N GLY A 331 9.42 -16.60 2.13
CA GLY A 331 10.21 -15.95 1.09
C GLY A 331 9.34 -15.31 0.01
N VAL A 332 8.36 -16.05 -0.53
CA VAL A 332 7.42 -15.51 -1.53
C VAL A 332 6.60 -14.34 -0.98
N ILE A 333 6.10 -14.47 0.26
CA ILE A 333 5.36 -13.38 0.93
C ILE A 333 6.27 -12.15 1.13
N ALA A 334 7.53 -12.35 1.51
CA ALA A 334 8.49 -11.27 1.70
C ALA A 334 8.76 -10.51 0.38
N VAL A 335 8.91 -11.23 -0.73
CA VAL A 335 9.04 -10.63 -2.08
C VAL A 335 7.78 -9.82 -2.41
N CYS A 336 6.59 -10.41 -2.24
CA CYS A 336 5.33 -9.71 -2.48
C CYS A 336 5.24 -8.42 -1.64
N ARG A 337 5.56 -8.49 -0.35
CA ARG A 337 5.58 -7.32 0.54
C ARG A 337 6.58 -6.27 0.06
N LYS A 338 7.79 -6.68 -0.32
CA LYS A 338 8.83 -5.76 -0.83
C LYS A 338 8.36 -5.00 -2.08
N VAL A 339 7.70 -5.70 -3.00
CA VAL A 339 7.09 -5.10 -4.19
C VAL A 339 6.00 -4.10 -3.80
N GLY A 340 5.10 -4.47 -2.89
CA GLY A 340 4.04 -3.56 -2.42
C GLY A 340 4.56 -2.30 -1.71
N GLN A 341 5.68 -2.41 -0.98
CA GLN A 341 6.35 -1.28 -0.33
C GLN A 341 6.83 -0.22 -1.32
N GLN A 342 7.19 -0.62 -2.54
CA GLN A 342 7.67 0.26 -3.61
C GLN A 342 6.65 0.46 -4.73
N SER A 343 5.37 0.24 -4.43
CA SER A 343 4.24 0.27 -5.38
C SER A 343 4.24 1.42 -6.40
N LEU A 344 4.54 2.68 -6.05
CA LEU A 344 4.57 3.75 -7.07
C LEU A 344 5.65 3.49 -8.13
N ALA A 345 6.90 3.23 -7.72
CA ALA A 345 7.99 3.00 -8.66
C ALA A 345 7.75 1.73 -9.49
N VAL A 346 7.30 0.66 -8.83
CA VAL A 346 6.95 -0.59 -9.50
C VAL A 346 5.82 -0.38 -10.51
N PHE A 347 4.78 0.39 -10.16
CA PHE A 347 3.68 0.71 -11.06
C PHE A 347 4.17 1.42 -12.32
N LEU A 348 4.96 2.50 -12.18
CA LEU A 348 5.48 3.25 -13.32
C LEU A 348 6.31 2.35 -14.26
N VAL A 349 7.22 1.54 -13.69
CA VAL A 349 8.01 0.58 -14.46
C VAL A 349 7.12 -0.47 -15.11
N SER A 350 6.11 -0.99 -14.41
CA SER A 350 5.20 -2.02 -14.96
C SER A 350 4.43 -1.50 -16.16
N MET A 351 4.00 -0.24 -16.16
CA MET A 351 3.23 0.34 -17.27
C MET A 351 4.08 0.52 -18.53
N ALA A 352 5.35 0.92 -18.40
CA ALA A 352 6.28 0.97 -19.54
C ALA A 352 6.69 -0.45 -19.97
N LEU A 353 7.09 -1.30 -19.01
CA LEU A 353 7.50 -2.67 -19.25
C LEU A 353 6.40 -3.48 -19.93
N ALA A 354 5.14 -3.32 -19.56
CA ALA A 354 4.02 -4.02 -20.17
C ALA A 354 3.96 -3.81 -21.70
N ARG A 355 4.23 -2.60 -22.18
CA ARG A 355 4.29 -2.30 -23.62
C ARG A 355 5.49 -2.94 -24.29
N ALA A 356 6.66 -2.94 -23.64
CA ALA A 356 7.84 -3.62 -24.15
C ALA A 356 7.64 -5.15 -24.23
N LEU A 357 7.05 -5.76 -23.20
CA LEU A 357 6.71 -7.19 -23.21
C LEU A 357 5.67 -7.53 -24.28
N GLY A 358 4.71 -6.63 -24.52
CA GLY A 358 3.74 -6.78 -25.62
C GLY A 358 4.41 -6.78 -26.99
N LEU A 359 5.38 -5.88 -27.20
CA LEU A 359 6.18 -5.88 -28.43
C LEU A 359 6.98 -7.17 -28.56
N ILE A 360 7.59 -7.65 -27.48
CA ILE A 360 8.31 -8.94 -27.49
C ILE A 360 7.36 -10.07 -27.92
N PHE A 361 6.14 -10.12 -27.38
CA PHE A 361 5.14 -11.10 -27.82
C PHE A 361 4.77 -10.98 -29.29
N ASP A 362 4.65 -9.75 -29.81
CA ASP A 362 4.36 -9.53 -31.22
C ASP A 362 5.52 -10.02 -32.13
N ILE A 363 6.77 -9.98 -31.66
CA ILE A 363 7.96 -10.42 -32.41
C ILE A 363 8.15 -11.94 -32.33
N VAL A 364 8.14 -12.51 -31.12
CA VAL A 364 8.49 -13.93 -30.90
C VAL A 364 7.29 -14.88 -30.98
N GLY A 365 6.08 -14.33 -31.06
CA GLY A 365 4.84 -15.08 -31.02
C GLY A 365 4.47 -15.60 -29.63
N VAL A 366 3.21 -16.02 -29.47
CA VAL A 366 2.67 -16.55 -28.22
C VAL A 366 2.54 -18.07 -28.31
N ASN A 367 3.26 -18.80 -27.47
CA ASN A 367 3.17 -20.26 -27.34
C ASN A 367 3.46 -20.70 -25.89
N TYR A 368 3.41 -22.02 -25.65
CA TYR A 368 3.61 -22.60 -24.31
C TYR A 368 5.00 -22.35 -23.70
N LEU A 369 5.99 -21.94 -24.50
CA LEU A 369 7.34 -21.61 -24.05
C LEU A 369 7.53 -20.09 -23.89
N THR A 370 7.16 -19.30 -24.91
CA THR A 370 7.37 -17.85 -24.91
C THR A 370 6.51 -17.16 -23.87
N ALA A 371 5.26 -17.60 -23.66
CA ALA A 371 4.37 -17.01 -22.66
C ALA A 371 4.94 -17.08 -21.24
N PRO A 372 5.37 -18.24 -20.71
CA PRO A 372 6.05 -18.28 -19.42
C PRO A 372 7.34 -17.47 -19.37
N LEU A 373 8.20 -17.54 -20.39
CA LEU A 373 9.49 -16.85 -20.38
C LEU A 373 9.33 -15.32 -20.29
N VAL A 374 8.50 -14.74 -21.16
CA VAL A 374 8.26 -13.28 -21.20
C VAL A 374 7.62 -12.80 -19.90
N ASN A 375 6.66 -13.55 -19.35
CA ASN A 375 6.04 -13.21 -18.08
C ASN A 375 7.01 -13.32 -16.91
N CYS A 376 7.76 -14.42 -16.80
CA CYS A 376 8.77 -14.61 -15.75
C CYS A 376 9.85 -13.51 -15.80
N PHE A 377 10.28 -13.12 -17.00
CA PHE A 377 11.17 -11.98 -17.18
C PHE A 377 10.54 -10.69 -16.65
N GLY A 378 9.29 -10.40 -17.02
CA GLY A 378 8.55 -9.25 -16.52
C GLY A 378 8.44 -9.21 -14.98
N LEU A 379 8.08 -10.34 -14.38
CA LEU A 379 8.01 -10.48 -12.92
C LEU A 379 9.38 -10.27 -12.26
N ALA A 380 10.45 -10.80 -12.84
CA ALA A 380 11.81 -10.62 -12.35
C ALA A 380 12.25 -9.14 -12.39
N VAL A 381 11.94 -8.41 -13.46
CA VAL A 381 12.25 -6.97 -13.58
C VAL A 381 11.49 -6.15 -12.54
N VAL A 382 10.21 -6.47 -12.29
CA VAL A 382 9.41 -5.79 -11.25
C VAL A 382 9.96 -6.06 -9.84
N ILE A 383 10.37 -7.30 -9.56
CA ILE A 383 11.02 -7.66 -8.29
C ILE A 383 12.34 -6.89 -8.17
N ALA A 384 13.21 -6.94 -9.18
CA ALA A 384 14.48 -6.23 -9.19
C ALA A 384 14.29 -4.73 -8.95
N THR A 385 13.31 -4.10 -9.61
CA THR A 385 12.93 -2.70 -9.40
C THR A 385 12.58 -2.41 -7.94
N ALA A 386 11.77 -3.26 -7.30
CA ALA A 386 11.39 -3.06 -5.91
C ALA A 386 12.59 -3.13 -4.94
N TYR A 387 13.50 -4.09 -5.15
CA TYR A 387 14.71 -4.20 -4.34
C TYR A 387 15.69 -3.05 -4.60
N PHE A 388 15.88 -2.67 -5.87
CA PHE A 388 16.73 -1.57 -6.29
C PHE A 388 16.27 -0.23 -5.69
N VAL A 389 14.98 0.10 -5.81
CA VAL A 389 14.42 1.34 -5.24
C VAL A 389 14.53 1.32 -3.71
N ALA A 390 14.31 0.18 -3.07
CA ALA A 390 14.48 0.07 -1.63
C ALA A 390 15.94 0.24 -1.19
N TRP A 391 16.89 -0.30 -1.96
CA TRP A 391 18.32 -0.11 -1.75
C TRP A 391 18.68 1.39 -1.88
N PHE A 392 18.27 2.06 -2.95
CA PHE A 392 18.44 3.52 -3.11
C PHE A 392 17.86 4.32 -1.94
N LYS A 393 16.65 3.98 -1.48
CA LYS A 393 16.01 4.65 -0.33
C LYS A 393 16.74 4.42 0.99
N SER A 394 17.45 3.30 1.15
CA SER A 394 18.27 3.04 2.34
C SER A 394 19.55 3.88 2.39
N GLN A 395 19.90 4.59 1.32
CA GLN A 395 21.09 5.45 1.24
C GLN A 395 22.36 4.70 1.69
N PRO A 396 22.71 3.56 1.04
CA PRO A 396 23.80 2.67 1.45
C PRO A 396 25.17 3.36 1.46
N TRP A 397 25.31 4.47 0.75
CA TRP A 397 26.50 5.33 0.74
C TRP A 397 26.61 6.25 1.97
N LYS A 398 25.57 6.37 2.81
CA LYS A 398 25.70 7.06 4.10
C LYS A 398 26.35 6.10 5.09
N VAL A 399 27.66 6.27 5.29
CA VAL A 399 28.39 5.63 6.39
C VAL A 399 27.65 5.94 7.68
N ALA A 400 27.17 4.91 8.38
CA ALA A 400 26.58 5.07 9.70
C ALA A 400 27.61 5.80 10.55
N ARG A 401 27.29 7.02 11.01
CA ARG A 401 28.15 7.76 11.93
C ARG A 401 28.29 6.87 13.15
N ALA A 402 29.45 6.25 13.34
CA ALA A 402 29.71 5.38 14.47
C ALA A 402 29.40 6.19 15.72
N THR A 403 28.32 5.84 16.42
CA THR A 403 28.09 6.28 17.78
C THR A 403 29.29 5.78 18.57
N MET A 404 30.24 6.68 18.84
CA MET A 404 31.30 6.40 19.80
C MET A 404 30.62 5.93 21.09
N PRO A 405 31.03 4.79 21.66
CA PRO A 405 30.54 4.38 22.96
C PRO A 405 30.75 5.55 23.92
N ALA A 406 29.68 5.96 24.61
CA ALA A 406 29.77 6.96 25.66
C ALA A 406 30.90 6.55 26.60
N THR A 407 31.90 7.43 26.74
CA THR A 407 33.03 7.26 27.63
C THR A 407 32.49 6.91 29.01
N ILE A 408 32.85 5.73 29.52
CA ILE A 408 32.53 5.32 30.89
C ILE A 408 33.14 6.37 31.83
N PRO A 409 32.38 6.99 32.77
CA PRO A 409 32.98 7.87 33.75
C PRO A 409 33.91 7.04 34.62
N VAL A 410 35.21 7.36 34.60
CA VAL A 410 36.18 6.81 35.54
C VAL A 410 35.85 7.41 36.91
N THR A 411 35.22 6.61 37.77
CA THR A 411 35.07 6.96 39.19
C THR A 411 36.46 6.91 39.83
N HIS A 412 37.02 8.06 40.17
CA HIS A 412 38.18 8.12 41.06
C HIS A 412 37.75 7.60 42.44
N GLN A 413 38.09 6.34 42.74
CA GLN A 413 38.07 5.82 44.11
C GLN A 413 39.12 6.58 44.93
N THR A 414 38.64 7.34 45.90
CA THR A 414 39.47 7.98 46.93
C THR A 414 40.05 6.91 47.86
N ALA A 415 41.31 7.09 48.21
CA ALA A 415 42.15 6.13 48.92
C ALA A 415 41.66 5.77 50.33
N ALA A 416 42.10 4.59 50.76
CA ALA A 416 41.80 3.89 52.00
C ALA A 416 42.22 4.60 53.29
N GLU A 417 41.48 4.31 54.37
CA GLU A 417 41.88 4.55 55.76
C GLU A 417 41.90 3.18 56.50
N PRO A 418 42.90 2.87 57.35
CA PRO A 418 43.07 1.53 57.91
C PRO A 418 42.46 1.40 59.31
N VAL A 419 41.65 0.37 59.57
CA VAL A 419 41.19 0.02 60.93
C VAL A 419 41.29 -1.49 61.18
N THR A 420 42.32 -1.81 61.98
CA THR A 420 42.56 -2.91 62.97
C THR A 420 41.69 -4.19 63.02
N LYS A 421 42.39 -5.34 63.06
CA LYS A 421 41.93 -6.71 63.40
C LYS A 421 41.48 -6.87 64.87
N PRO A 422 40.64 -7.90 65.16
CA PRO A 422 40.75 -8.69 66.38
C PRO A 422 41.02 -10.20 66.12
N GLU A 423 41.68 -10.83 67.11
CA GLU A 423 42.17 -12.21 67.21
C GLU A 423 41.11 -13.33 67.32
N PRO A 424 41.46 -14.61 67.05
CA PRO A 424 40.61 -15.77 67.32
C PRO A 424 40.82 -16.35 68.73
N VAL A 425 39.72 -16.76 69.36
CA VAL A 425 39.69 -17.46 70.66
C VAL A 425 39.75 -18.97 70.44
N VAL A 426 40.65 -19.64 71.17
CA VAL A 426 40.79 -21.09 71.28
C VAL A 426 40.20 -21.55 72.61
N THR A 427 39.36 -22.59 72.60
CA THR A 427 39.21 -23.53 73.74
C THR A 427 38.60 -24.86 73.27
N GLU A 428 39.37 -25.94 73.47
CA GLU A 428 38.97 -27.36 73.57
C GLU A 428 39.11 -27.78 75.06
N PRO A 429 38.83 -29.03 75.56
CA PRO A 429 38.33 -30.28 74.93
C PRO A 429 37.34 -31.18 75.77
N ARG A 430 36.93 -32.30 75.13
CA ARG A 430 36.64 -33.69 75.65
C ARG A 430 35.42 -33.99 76.56
N GLN A 431 34.55 -34.97 76.19
CA GLN A 431 34.66 -36.43 76.51
C GLN A 431 33.42 -37.30 76.10
N GLN A 432 33.67 -38.37 75.31
CA GLN A 432 33.21 -39.78 75.29
C GLN A 432 31.77 -40.32 75.56
N ALA A 433 31.44 -41.35 74.73
CA ALA A 433 30.68 -42.62 74.95
C ALA A 433 29.12 -42.59 74.86
N SER A 434 28.34 -43.55 74.32
CA SER A 434 28.53 -44.94 73.80
C SER A 434 27.23 -45.54 73.17
N PHE A 435 27.36 -46.67 72.45
CA PHE A 435 26.44 -47.81 72.16
C PHE A 435 25.30 -47.79 71.08
N GLY A 436 25.58 -48.45 69.92
CA GLY A 436 24.89 -49.55 69.16
C GLY A 436 23.37 -49.62 68.88
N PRO A 437 22.86 -50.62 68.08
CA PRO A 437 23.41 -51.37 66.95
C PRO A 437 22.50 -51.41 65.66
N SER A 438 23.02 -52.06 64.60
CA SER A 438 22.46 -52.42 63.25
C SER A 438 21.14 -53.27 63.28
N PRO A 439 20.44 -53.67 62.16
CA PRO A 439 21.01 -54.12 60.87
C PRO A 439 20.14 -54.10 59.56
N LEU A 440 20.76 -54.61 58.48
CA LEU A 440 20.23 -55.38 57.32
C LEU A 440 19.74 -54.71 56.00
N GLY A 441 20.36 -55.21 54.91
CA GLY A 441 19.78 -55.43 53.56
C GLY A 441 20.19 -54.38 52.52
N GLY A 442 20.80 -54.67 51.36
CA GLY A 442 21.16 -55.90 50.68
C GLY A 442 21.43 -55.54 49.20
N ALA A 443 22.48 -56.13 48.62
CA ALA A 443 22.74 -56.43 47.19
C ALA A 443 22.39 -55.34 46.12
N ALA A 444 23.36 -54.71 45.45
CA ALA A 444 24.20 -55.22 44.32
C ALA A 444 23.79 -54.55 42.96
N PRO A 445 24.67 -54.51 41.94
CA PRO A 445 24.81 -53.34 41.06
C PRO A 445 24.55 -53.60 39.55
N ALA A 446 24.80 -52.55 38.77
CA ALA A 446 25.25 -52.54 37.36
C ALA A 446 24.19 -52.54 36.23
N SER A 447 24.10 -51.41 35.54
CA SER A 447 24.43 -51.27 34.10
C SER A 447 24.57 -49.80 33.72
#